data_AF-A0A1S7SCT8-F1
#
_entry.id   AF-A0A1S7SCT8-F1
#
_cell.length_a   1.000
_cell.length_b   1.000
_cell.length_c   1.000
_cell.angle_alpha   90.00
_cell.angle_beta   90.00
_cell.angle_gamma   90.00
#
_symmetry.space_group_name_H-M   'P 1'
#
loop_
_entity.id
_entity.type
_entity.pdbx_description
1 polymer ?
#
loop_
_entity_poly.entity_id
_entity_poly.type
_entity_poly.pdbx_seq_one_letter_code
_entity_poly.pdbx_strand_id
1 'polypeptide(L)'
;MKLARTAVNAGFSEEKCVWGRQNYYPTVGDQSGPGGGQNVTTKQRNAFSAISQVDETRVGRCGRILAYRRSGHLLKRRLSSLTFSLHSMFARFPMIAQDNTVVAFPAKPSDPAPSSFEKIWGKKVKSHGYAAIPTILIRSQHRLGINSTQFCLLMHLLDLFWSPDRPPFPTKQQLADRIGIKPSSIKPNMKALEKAGLIQRVQHKTSAGDWGANTYHLDGLIQRIKDLEPDFDMEKKKRLAERKRVETPKGKRSKE
;
A
#
# COMPACT_ATOMS: atom_id res chain seq x y z
N MET A 1 61.10 6.11 40.57
CA MET A 1 59.81 5.81 41.24
C MET A 1 59.09 4.68 40.50
N LYS A 2 58.23 3.92 41.19
CA LYS A 2 57.30 2.90 40.64
C LYS A 2 56.34 3.57 39.62
N LEU A 3 55.71 2.97 38.59
CA LEU A 3 55.33 1.59 38.19
C LEU A 3 55.59 1.39 36.65
N ALA A 4 55.92 0.21 36.11
CA ALA A 4 55.04 -0.91 35.64
C ALA A 4 53.87 -0.47 34.71
N ARG A 5 53.50 -1.18 33.61
CA ARG A 5 53.84 -2.55 33.15
C ARG A 5 53.67 -2.73 31.62
N THR A 6 54.15 -3.86 31.10
CA THR A 6 54.29 -4.23 29.67
C THR A 6 52.98 -4.64 28.96
N ALA A 7 53.02 -4.67 27.62
CA ALA A 7 51.93 -5.03 26.69
C ALA A 7 51.59 -6.54 26.60
N VAL A 8 50.48 -6.88 25.90
CA VAL A 8 50.35 -7.88 24.79
C VAL A 8 48.91 -8.42 24.64
N ASN A 9 48.48 -8.49 23.38
CA ASN A 9 47.33 -9.15 22.74
C ASN A 9 46.43 -10.17 23.48
N ALA A 10 45.12 -9.96 23.33
CA ALA A 10 44.08 -10.94 22.94
C ALA A 10 42.93 -10.14 22.28
N GLY A 11 42.06 -10.65 21.42
CA GLY A 11 41.88 -11.99 20.84
C GLY A 11 40.67 -11.96 19.89
N PHE A 12 40.68 -12.82 18.87
CA PHE A 12 39.68 -12.91 17.79
C PHE A 12 38.25 -13.24 18.28
N SER A 13 37.20 -12.63 17.69
CA SER A 13 35.94 -13.32 17.39
C SER A 13 35.04 -12.53 16.42
N GLU A 14 34.74 -13.13 15.26
CA GLU A 14 33.66 -12.68 14.38
C GLU A 14 32.31 -13.24 14.86
N GLU A 15 31.49 -12.44 15.55
CA GLU A 15 30.09 -12.82 15.79
C GLU A 15 29.12 -12.19 14.80
N LYS A 16 28.62 -13.09 13.95
CA LYS A 16 27.62 -12.90 12.90
C LYS A 16 26.40 -12.13 13.44
N CYS A 17 26.16 -10.92 12.91
CA CYS A 17 24.84 -10.27 13.03
C CYS A 17 23.77 -11.01 12.21
N VAL A 18 23.30 -12.13 12.74
CA VAL A 18 22.07 -12.79 12.30
C VAL A 18 20.90 -11.90 12.72
N TRP A 19 20.36 -11.11 11.79
CA TRP A 19 19.09 -10.41 12.01
C TRP A 19 17.91 -11.40 11.97
N GLY A 20 17.81 -12.16 13.06
CA GLY A 20 16.68 -13.00 13.38
C GLY A 20 15.43 -12.14 13.56
N ARG A 21 14.37 -12.48 12.83
CA ARG A 21 13.09 -11.76 12.84
C ARG A 21 12.28 -12.17 14.08
N GLN A 22 12.53 -11.52 15.21
CA GLN A 22 11.75 -11.72 16.45
C GLN A 22 10.86 -10.50 16.72
N ASN A 23 9.55 -10.71 16.82
CA ASN A 23 8.61 -9.68 17.29
C ASN A 23 8.84 -9.44 18.79
N TYR A 24 8.87 -8.19 19.21
CA TYR A 24 8.82 -7.82 20.63
C TYR A 24 7.89 -6.62 20.82
N TYR A 25 6.65 -6.89 21.24
CA TYR A 25 5.79 -5.89 21.87
C TYR A 25 5.95 -6.05 23.39
N PRO A 26 6.28 -5.00 24.15
CA PRO A 26 6.25 -5.08 25.60
C PRO A 26 4.80 -5.29 26.07
N THR A 27 4.62 -6.24 26.98
CA THR A 27 3.34 -6.55 27.64
C THR A 27 2.84 -5.37 28.45
N VAL A 28 1.52 -5.12 28.38
CA VAL A 28 0.88 -4.07 29.18
C VAL A 28 1.02 -4.40 30.66
N GLY A 29 1.65 -3.50 31.43
CA GLY A 29 1.82 -3.67 32.87
C GLY A 29 0.50 -3.51 33.60
N ASP A 30 0.18 -4.48 34.45
CA ASP A 30 -0.91 -4.42 35.41
C ASP A 30 -0.64 -3.32 36.46
N GLN A 31 -1.63 -2.44 36.69
CA GLN A 31 -1.64 -1.48 37.79
C GLN A 31 -3.02 -1.45 38.43
N SER A 32 -3.24 -2.41 39.32
CA SER A 32 -4.29 -2.35 40.34
C SER A 32 -3.94 -1.31 41.41
N GLY A 33 -4.81 -0.32 41.60
CA GLY A 33 -4.70 0.72 42.63
C GLY A 33 -6.09 1.32 42.93
N PRO A 34 -6.55 1.37 44.19
CA PRO A 34 -7.98 1.59 44.49
C PRO A 34 -8.33 3.03 44.88
N GLY A 35 -9.62 3.39 44.70
CA GLY A 35 -10.34 4.21 45.68
C GLY A 35 -10.95 5.54 45.21
N GLY A 36 -12.27 5.63 45.30
CA GLY A 36 -12.99 6.87 45.66
C GLY A 36 -13.45 7.78 44.52
N GLY A 37 -14.77 8.01 44.42
CA GLY A 37 -15.33 9.07 43.57
C GLY A 37 -16.72 8.75 43.02
N GLN A 38 -17.77 9.12 43.77
CA GLN A 38 -19.16 8.98 43.33
C GLN A 38 -19.48 9.95 42.17
N ASN A 39 -20.24 9.50 41.16
CA ASN A 39 -21.68 9.79 41.14
C ASN A 39 -22.40 9.18 39.92
N VAL A 40 -23.56 8.58 40.20
CA VAL A 40 -24.49 8.04 39.20
C VAL A 40 -25.58 9.09 38.95
N THR A 41 -25.74 9.53 37.71
CA THR A 41 -26.97 10.21 37.26
C THR A 41 -27.52 9.57 36.00
N THR A 42 -28.29 8.51 36.21
CA THR A 42 -29.10 7.86 35.16
C THR A 42 -30.23 8.81 34.75
N LYS A 43 -30.19 9.37 33.54
CA LYS A 43 -31.40 9.96 32.92
C LYS A 43 -31.49 9.69 31.43
N GLN A 44 -32.62 9.07 31.07
CA GLN A 44 -33.20 8.90 29.74
C GLN A 44 -32.46 8.00 28.73
N ARG A 45 -32.88 6.73 28.77
CA ARG A 45 -33.01 5.86 27.58
C ARG A 45 -34.10 6.39 26.63
N ASN A 46 -34.14 5.80 25.45
CA ASN A 46 -35.24 5.75 24.45
C ASN A 46 -35.32 6.89 23.42
N ALA A 47 -34.74 6.62 22.24
CA ALA A 47 -35.45 6.75 20.97
C ALA A 47 -34.92 5.68 19.99
N PHE A 48 -35.65 4.56 19.87
CA PHE A 48 -35.39 3.50 18.90
C PHE A 48 -36.66 3.37 18.04
N SER A 49 -36.62 3.79 16.78
CA SER A 49 -37.53 3.38 15.67
C SER A 49 -37.48 4.37 14.50
N ALA A 50 -37.66 3.84 13.29
CA ALA A 50 -37.71 4.53 11.99
C ALA A 50 -36.41 5.31 11.61
N ILE A 51 -35.93 5.29 10.37
CA ILE A 51 -36.64 5.12 9.10
C ILE A 51 -35.97 4.04 8.24
N SER A 52 -36.72 2.98 7.93
CA SER A 52 -36.47 2.13 6.77
C SER A 52 -37.53 2.44 5.74
N GLN A 53 -37.17 3.11 4.64
CA GLN A 53 -38.02 3.19 3.46
C GLN A 53 -37.13 3.27 2.22
N VAL A 54 -37.12 2.16 1.49
CA VAL A 54 -36.58 2.06 0.13
C VAL A 54 -37.69 2.52 -0.80
N ASP A 55 -37.43 3.50 -1.65
CA ASP A 55 -38.35 3.88 -2.73
C ASP A 55 -37.66 3.60 -4.08
N GLU A 56 -38.06 2.50 -4.71
CA GLU A 56 -37.47 1.96 -5.93
C GLU A 56 -38.42 2.20 -7.11
N THR A 57 -38.55 3.47 -7.53
CA THR A 57 -39.45 3.84 -8.63
C THR A 57 -38.83 4.81 -9.65
N ARG A 58 -38.29 4.25 -10.76
CA ARG A 58 -38.39 4.74 -12.16
C ARG A 58 -37.39 4.06 -13.10
N VAL A 59 -37.84 3.00 -13.77
CA VAL A 59 -37.21 2.51 -15.02
C VAL A 59 -38.13 2.84 -16.19
N GLY A 60 -37.76 3.86 -16.97
CA GLY A 60 -38.49 4.32 -18.15
C GLY A 60 -38.15 3.49 -19.40
N ARG A 61 -39.16 3.08 -20.16
CA ARG A 61 -39.05 2.27 -21.39
C ARG A 61 -38.58 3.07 -22.61
N CYS A 62 -37.64 2.51 -23.37
CA CYS A 62 -37.55 2.57 -24.85
C CYS A 62 -36.41 1.64 -25.32
N GLY A 63 -36.48 0.83 -26.39
CA GLY A 63 -37.60 0.47 -27.25
C GLY A 63 -37.29 -0.79 -28.08
N ARG A 64 -38.33 -1.60 -28.27
CA ARG A 64 -38.71 -2.54 -29.36
C ARG A 64 -37.78 -2.75 -30.58
N ILE A 65 -38.01 -3.92 -31.22
CA ILE A 65 -37.59 -4.42 -32.56
C ILE A 65 -36.34 -5.34 -32.45
N LEU A 66 -36.26 -6.54 -33.06
CA LEU A 66 -37.18 -7.29 -33.97
C LEU A 66 -37.47 -8.71 -33.42
N ALA A 67 -37.86 -9.67 -34.27
CA ALA A 67 -38.02 -11.10 -33.99
C ALA A 67 -37.47 -11.94 -35.15
N TYR A 68 -36.99 -13.17 -34.89
CA TYR A 68 -36.87 -14.19 -35.93
C TYR A 68 -37.22 -15.58 -35.38
N ARG A 69 -38.04 -16.30 -36.13
CA ARG A 69 -38.64 -17.59 -35.77
C ARG A 69 -38.32 -18.58 -36.89
N ARG A 70 -37.72 -19.73 -36.57
CA ARG A 70 -37.82 -20.90 -37.46
C ARG A 70 -37.80 -22.21 -36.70
N SER A 71 -38.83 -23.01 -36.92
CA SER A 71 -39.05 -24.33 -36.33
C SER A 71 -38.22 -25.40 -37.03
N GLY A 72 -37.97 -26.51 -36.33
CA GLY A 72 -37.39 -27.73 -36.90
C GLY A 72 -37.67 -28.96 -36.02
N HIS A 73 -38.76 -29.67 -36.29
CA HIS A 73 -38.99 -31.01 -35.76
C HIS A 73 -38.03 -32.00 -36.43
N LEU A 74 -37.57 -33.05 -35.72
CA LEU A 74 -38.11 -34.41 -35.92
C LEU A 74 -37.52 -35.45 -34.96
N LEU A 75 -38.32 -36.50 -34.76
CA LEU A 75 -38.14 -37.61 -33.85
C LEU A 75 -37.90 -38.88 -34.69
N LYS A 76 -36.96 -39.75 -34.30
CA LYS A 76 -37.16 -41.22 -34.10
C LYS A 76 -35.87 -42.07 -34.19
N ARG A 77 -35.73 -42.91 -33.16
CA ARG A 77 -35.17 -44.27 -33.13
C ARG A 77 -34.89 -44.96 -34.49
N ARG A 78 -33.77 -45.69 -34.56
CA ARG A 78 -33.80 -47.16 -34.78
C ARG A 78 -32.53 -47.86 -34.29
N LEU A 79 -32.70 -49.08 -33.79
CA LEU A 79 -31.63 -50.04 -33.55
C LEU A 79 -31.35 -50.84 -34.82
N SER A 80 -30.10 -51.28 -35.02
CA SER A 80 -29.76 -52.53 -35.71
C SER A 80 -28.38 -53.02 -35.28
N SER A 81 -28.24 -54.34 -35.21
CA SER A 81 -27.15 -55.11 -34.60
C SER A 81 -26.21 -55.75 -35.64
N LEU A 82 -25.33 -56.65 -35.17
CA LEU A 82 -24.56 -57.68 -35.91
C LEU A 82 -23.19 -57.22 -36.47
N THR A 83 -22.04 -57.61 -35.86
CA THR A 83 -21.22 -58.85 -36.06
C THR A 83 -20.46 -58.86 -37.40
N PHE A 84 -19.25 -59.40 -37.59
CA PHE A 84 -18.41 -60.31 -36.79
C PHE A 84 -16.91 -60.23 -37.24
N SER A 85 -16.07 -61.09 -36.63
CA SER A 85 -14.84 -61.69 -37.20
C SER A 85 -13.47 -61.06 -36.93
N LEU A 86 -12.61 -61.91 -36.34
CA LEU A 86 -11.17 -61.77 -36.18
C LEU A 86 -10.46 -61.78 -37.54
N HIS A 87 -9.26 -61.18 -37.62
CA HIS A 87 -7.99 -61.92 -37.84
C HIS A 87 -6.76 -60.98 -37.78
N SER A 88 -5.57 -61.60 -37.78
CA SER A 88 -4.23 -61.00 -37.95
C SER A 88 -3.54 -60.45 -36.70
N MET A 89 -2.66 -61.28 -36.12
CA MET A 89 -1.54 -60.80 -35.32
C MET A 89 -0.55 -60.05 -36.22
N PHE A 90 -0.30 -58.78 -35.93
CA PHE A 90 0.98 -58.14 -36.28
C PHE A 90 1.46 -57.34 -35.07
N ALA A 91 2.62 -57.71 -34.54
CA ALA A 91 3.30 -56.96 -33.50
C ALA A 91 3.79 -55.63 -34.06
N ARG A 92 2.93 -54.60 -34.01
CA ARG A 92 3.28 -53.24 -34.39
C ARG A 92 3.79 -52.53 -33.15
N PHE A 93 5.10 -52.29 -33.10
CA PHE A 93 5.68 -51.36 -32.12
C PHE A 93 4.85 -50.07 -32.12
N PRO A 94 4.39 -49.58 -30.95
CA PRO A 94 3.74 -48.29 -30.89
C PRO A 94 4.76 -47.23 -31.28
N MET A 95 4.63 -46.73 -32.51
CA MET A 95 5.22 -45.45 -32.90
C MET A 95 4.77 -44.45 -31.84
N ILE A 96 5.70 -43.94 -31.04
CA ILE A 96 5.45 -42.77 -30.22
C ILE A 96 5.26 -41.63 -31.20
N ALA A 97 4.01 -41.40 -31.60
CA ALA A 97 3.63 -40.19 -32.29
C ALA A 97 4.01 -39.04 -31.35
N GLN A 98 5.05 -38.31 -31.71
CA GLN A 98 5.33 -37.01 -31.12
C GLN A 98 4.14 -36.12 -31.47
N ASP A 99 3.16 -36.06 -30.57
CA ASP A 99 2.08 -35.10 -30.70
C ASP A 99 2.71 -33.73 -30.50
N ASN A 100 2.91 -33.02 -31.62
CA ASN A 100 3.28 -31.60 -31.64
C ASN A 100 2.08 -30.76 -31.17
N THR A 101 1.61 -31.06 -29.96
CA THR A 101 0.57 -30.34 -29.23
C THR A 101 1.18 -29.04 -28.76
N VAL A 102 1.19 -28.06 -29.67
CA VAL A 102 1.60 -26.68 -29.37
C VAL A 102 0.66 -26.16 -28.28
N VAL A 103 1.12 -26.23 -27.03
CA VAL A 103 0.35 -25.76 -25.87
C VAL A 103 0.17 -24.25 -26.03
N ALA A 104 -1.03 -23.84 -26.46
CA ALA A 104 -1.37 -22.44 -26.57
C ALA A 104 -1.19 -21.78 -25.21
N PHE A 105 -0.37 -20.72 -25.15
CA PHE A 105 -0.20 -19.95 -23.93
C PHE A 105 -1.57 -19.49 -23.41
N PRO A 106 -1.85 -19.61 -22.11
CA PRO A 106 -3.16 -19.30 -21.56
C PRO A 106 -3.52 -17.84 -21.90
N ALA A 107 -4.65 -17.66 -22.56
CA ALA A 107 -5.15 -16.34 -22.92
C ALA A 107 -5.25 -15.49 -21.64
N LYS A 108 -4.70 -14.26 -21.70
CA LYS A 108 -4.68 -13.35 -20.56
C LYS A 108 -6.11 -13.17 -20.03
N PRO A 109 -6.39 -13.35 -18.73
CA PRO A 109 -7.72 -13.16 -18.19
C PRO A 109 -8.20 -11.73 -18.49
N SER A 110 -9.48 -11.60 -18.85
CA SER A 110 -10.10 -10.32 -19.21
C SER A 110 -10.10 -9.33 -18.06
N ASP A 111 -10.22 -9.84 -16.83
CA ASP A 111 -10.20 -9.04 -15.62
C ASP A 111 -8.75 -8.76 -15.18
N PRO A 112 -8.39 -7.49 -14.89
CA PRO A 112 -7.06 -7.16 -14.40
C PRO A 112 -6.84 -7.81 -13.03
N ALA A 113 -5.71 -8.52 -12.89
CA ALA A 113 -5.34 -9.16 -11.62
C ALA A 113 -5.31 -8.12 -10.47
N PRO A 114 -5.85 -8.43 -9.29
CA PRO A 114 -5.96 -7.47 -8.20
C PRO A 114 -4.57 -7.02 -7.74
N SER A 115 -4.40 -5.70 -7.59
CA SER A 115 -3.12 -5.13 -7.16
C SER A 115 -2.80 -5.56 -5.72
N SER A 116 -1.51 -5.58 -5.33
CA SER A 116 -1.12 -6.02 -3.99
C SER A 116 -1.81 -5.24 -2.86
N PHE A 117 -2.07 -3.94 -3.06
CA PHE A 117 -2.87 -3.13 -2.14
C PHE A 117 -4.32 -3.65 -2.00
N GLU A 118 -4.94 -4.04 -3.12
CA GLU A 118 -6.30 -4.59 -3.15
C GLU A 118 -6.38 -5.99 -2.53
N LYS A 119 -5.31 -6.79 -2.62
CA LYS A 119 -5.21 -8.08 -1.92
C LYS A 119 -5.10 -7.92 -0.40
N ILE A 120 -4.52 -6.83 0.09
CA ILE A 120 -4.34 -6.56 1.53
C ILE A 120 -5.58 -5.87 2.12
N TRP A 121 -6.10 -4.83 1.46
CA TRP A 121 -7.15 -3.95 2.00
C TRP A 121 -8.53 -4.10 1.35
N GLY A 122 -8.63 -4.85 0.25
CA GLY A 122 -9.87 -5.04 -0.51
C GLY A 122 -10.26 -3.86 -1.41
N LYS A 123 -11.20 -4.13 -2.33
CA LYS A 123 -11.72 -3.15 -3.30
C LYS A 123 -12.37 -1.92 -2.63
N LYS A 124 -13.12 -2.13 -1.53
CA LYS A 124 -13.86 -1.08 -0.83
C LYS A 124 -12.96 -0.01 -0.19
N VAL A 125 -11.80 -0.41 0.35
CA VAL A 125 -10.83 0.57 0.90
C VAL A 125 -10.16 1.33 -0.23
N LYS A 126 -9.72 0.62 -1.28
CA LYS A 126 -9.09 1.20 -2.47
C LYS A 126 -9.98 2.23 -3.19
N SER A 127 -11.31 2.07 -3.19
CA SER A 127 -12.23 3.04 -3.78
C SER A 127 -12.32 4.38 -3.06
N HIS A 128 -11.86 4.49 -1.80
CA HIS A 128 -11.74 5.77 -1.10
C HIS A 128 -10.44 6.52 -1.42
N GLY A 129 -9.57 5.95 -2.25
CA GLY A 129 -8.25 6.52 -2.57
C GLY A 129 -7.15 6.09 -1.59
N TYR A 130 -5.92 6.50 -1.90
CA TYR A 130 -4.75 6.32 -1.03
C TYR A 130 -3.67 7.34 -1.40
N ALA A 131 -2.92 7.82 -0.40
CA ALA A 131 -1.78 8.70 -0.61
C ALA A 131 -0.57 7.94 -1.17
N ALA A 132 0.05 8.45 -2.24
CA ALA A 132 1.30 7.93 -2.78
C ALA A 132 2.51 8.54 -2.05
N ILE A 133 2.93 7.91 -0.95
CA ILE A 133 4.03 8.42 -0.10
C ILE A 133 5.37 7.81 -0.54
N PRO A 134 6.40 8.61 -0.87
CA PRO A 134 7.73 8.09 -1.20
C PRO A 134 8.39 7.38 0.00
N THR A 135 8.85 6.13 -0.19
CA THR A 135 9.58 5.38 0.86
C THR A 135 10.86 6.10 1.33
N ILE A 136 11.48 6.88 0.44
CA ILE A 136 12.65 7.73 0.76
C ILE A 136 12.30 8.67 1.93
N LEU A 137 11.19 9.42 1.82
CA LEU A 137 10.73 10.37 2.84
C LEU A 137 10.50 9.71 4.20
N ILE A 138 9.92 8.52 4.22
CA ILE A 138 9.69 7.74 5.45
C ILE A 138 11.04 7.34 6.08
N ARG A 139 11.98 6.82 5.28
CA ARG A 139 13.32 6.39 5.75
C ARG A 139 14.22 7.57 6.14
N SER A 140 14.01 8.75 5.55
CA SER A 140 14.85 9.93 5.75
C SER A 140 14.28 10.96 6.73
N GLN A 141 13.21 10.66 7.47
CA GLN A 141 12.53 11.60 8.38
C GLN A 141 13.51 12.34 9.31
N HIS A 142 14.35 11.60 10.05
CA HIS A 142 15.33 12.21 10.95
C HIS A 142 16.44 12.97 10.20
N ARG A 143 16.87 12.48 9.02
CA ARG A 143 17.88 13.14 8.18
C ARG A 143 17.39 14.47 7.58
N LEU A 144 16.08 14.61 7.37
CA LEU A 144 15.42 15.85 6.97
C LEU A 144 15.21 16.83 8.15
N GLY A 145 15.52 16.43 9.38
CA GLY A 145 15.38 17.27 10.57
C GLY A 145 13.92 17.52 11.00
N ILE A 146 12.96 16.72 10.52
CA ILE A 146 11.53 16.92 10.79
C ILE A 146 11.04 16.11 12.00
N ASN A 147 10.29 16.79 12.87
CA ASN A 147 9.64 16.17 14.03
C ASN A 147 8.46 15.27 13.60
N SER A 148 8.07 14.27 14.39
CA SER A 148 6.94 13.37 14.11
C SER A 148 5.63 14.11 13.82
N THR A 149 5.32 15.18 14.55
CA THR A 149 4.13 16.01 14.28
C THR A 149 4.22 16.74 12.92
N GLN A 150 5.42 17.17 12.54
CA GLN A 150 5.68 17.82 11.25
C GLN A 150 5.58 16.83 10.10
N PHE A 151 6.06 15.59 10.32
CA PHE A 151 5.87 14.48 9.40
C PHE A 151 4.38 14.16 9.20
N CYS A 152 3.56 14.06 10.26
CA CYS A 152 2.11 13.87 10.12
C CYS A 152 1.44 15.01 9.31
N LEU A 153 1.85 16.26 9.53
CA LEU A 153 1.37 17.39 8.71
C LEU A 153 1.73 17.22 7.23
N LEU A 154 2.96 16.80 6.92
CA LEU A 154 3.39 16.51 5.55
C LEU A 154 2.58 15.37 4.92
N MET A 155 2.25 14.31 5.67
CA MET A 155 1.43 13.21 5.16
C MET A 155 0.03 13.67 4.76
N HIS A 156 -0.63 14.51 5.57
CA HIS A 156 -1.94 15.06 5.20
C HIS A 156 -1.89 16.09 4.07
N LEU A 157 -0.78 16.80 3.88
CA LEU A 157 -0.60 17.67 2.71
C LEU A 157 -0.36 16.86 1.44
N LEU A 158 0.43 15.77 1.51
CA LEU A 158 0.69 14.88 0.38
C LEU A 158 -0.53 14.05 -0.03
N ASP A 159 -1.38 13.65 0.91
CA ASP A 159 -2.69 13.02 0.65
C ASP A 159 -3.61 13.91 -0.21
N LEU A 160 -3.57 15.22 0.02
CA LEU A 160 -4.35 16.21 -0.73
C LEU A 160 -3.65 16.68 -2.04
N PHE A 161 -2.38 16.34 -2.25
CA PHE A 161 -1.57 16.79 -3.38
C PHE A 161 -1.65 15.82 -4.56
N TRP A 162 -2.76 15.88 -5.29
CA TRP A 162 -3.01 15.01 -6.45
C TRP A 162 -2.32 15.44 -7.74
N SER A 163 -2.11 16.76 -7.93
CA SER A 163 -1.53 17.33 -9.15
C SER A 163 -0.70 18.58 -8.83
N PRO A 164 0.43 18.82 -9.51
CA PRO A 164 1.30 19.96 -9.24
C PRO A 164 0.58 21.31 -9.36
N ASP A 165 -0.36 21.41 -10.30
CA ASP A 165 -1.16 22.62 -10.58
C ASP A 165 -2.22 22.91 -9.50
N ARG A 166 -2.45 21.96 -8.57
CA ARG A 166 -3.41 22.09 -7.47
C ARG A 166 -2.70 21.84 -6.13
N PRO A 167 -1.96 22.84 -5.61
CA PRO A 167 -1.40 22.76 -4.27
C PRO A 167 -2.49 22.57 -3.19
N PRO A 168 -2.23 21.80 -2.12
CA PRO A 168 -3.19 21.58 -1.04
C PRO A 168 -3.50 22.85 -0.25
N PHE A 169 -4.77 23.03 0.10
CA PHE A 169 -5.28 24.20 0.85
C PHE A 169 -6.13 23.85 2.11
N PRO A 170 -5.74 22.86 2.94
CA PRO A 170 -6.52 22.49 4.13
C PRO A 170 -6.55 23.61 5.18
N THR A 171 -7.64 23.69 5.94
CA THR A 171 -7.71 24.63 7.07
C THR A 171 -6.88 24.15 8.25
N LYS A 172 -6.44 25.10 9.09
CA LYS A 172 -5.69 24.81 10.34
C LYS A 172 -6.49 23.92 11.31
N GLN A 173 -7.82 24.03 11.32
CA GLN A 173 -8.70 23.17 12.11
C GLN A 173 -8.74 21.75 11.55
N GLN A 174 -9.01 21.58 10.24
CA GLN A 174 -9.04 20.25 9.60
C GLN A 174 -7.75 19.44 9.83
N LEU A 175 -6.57 20.08 9.82
CA LEU A 175 -5.31 19.41 10.15
C LEU A 175 -5.19 19.08 11.65
N ALA A 176 -5.61 19.99 12.53
CA ALA A 176 -5.59 19.77 13.98
C ALA A 176 -6.49 18.59 14.39
N ASP A 177 -7.72 18.55 13.84
CA ASP A 177 -8.74 17.56 14.15
C ASP A 177 -8.34 16.16 13.64
N ARG A 178 -7.77 16.07 12.42
CA ARG A 178 -7.28 14.79 11.85
C ARG A 178 -6.07 14.22 12.58
N ILE A 179 -5.16 15.08 13.06
CA ILE A 179 -3.94 14.65 13.76
C ILE A 179 -4.21 14.43 15.27
N GLY A 180 -5.28 15.02 15.82
CA GLY A 180 -5.59 14.97 17.25
C GLY A 180 -4.72 15.90 18.10
N ILE A 181 -4.35 17.08 17.58
CA ILE A 181 -3.53 18.07 18.30
C ILE A 181 -4.22 19.43 18.43
N LYS A 182 -3.79 20.24 19.41
CA LYS A 182 -4.32 21.59 19.61
C LYS A 182 -4.07 22.46 18.35
N PRO A 183 -5.05 23.24 17.86
CA PRO A 183 -4.90 24.05 16.64
C PRO A 183 -3.85 25.15 16.76
N SER A 184 -3.51 25.56 17.98
CA SER A 184 -2.37 26.44 18.27
C SER A 184 -1.03 25.83 17.86
N SER A 185 -0.86 24.51 18.00
CA SER A 185 0.38 23.78 17.68
C SER A 185 0.64 23.64 16.17
N ILE A 186 -0.37 23.84 15.31
CA ILE A 186 -0.21 23.81 13.85
C ILE A 186 0.68 24.98 13.38
N LYS A 187 0.47 26.19 13.92
CA LYS A 187 1.19 27.41 13.51
C LYS A 187 2.72 27.30 13.66
N PRO A 188 3.30 26.94 14.83
CA PRO A 188 4.75 26.84 14.98
C PRO A 188 5.35 25.68 14.17
N ASN A 189 4.65 24.56 14.02
CA ASN A 189 5.14 23.44 13.21
C ASN A 189 5.18 23.79 11.71
N MET A 190 4.16 24.46 11.18
CA MET A 190 4.20 24.98 9.81
C MET A 190 5.32 26.01 9.61
N LYS A 191 5.52 26.94 10.58
CA LYS A 191 6.63 27.91 10.51
C LYS A 191 8.01 27.23 10.56
N ALA A 192 8.15 26.11 11.27
CA ALA A 192 9.39 25.33 11.28
C ALA A 192 9.64 24.63 9.93
N LEU A 193 8.59 24.10 9.29
CA LEU A 193 8.66 23.50 7.94
C LEU A 193 8.96 24.54 6.85
N GLU A 194 8.41 25.76 6.99
CA GLU A 194 8.78 26.93 6.18
C GLU A 194 10.26 27.29 6.37
N LYS A 195 10.74 27.38 7.63
CA LYS A 195 12.15 27.67 7.93
C LYS A 195 13.12 26.59 7.42
N ALA A 196 12.69 25.33 7.37
CA ALA A 196 13.47 24.23 6.79
C ALA A 196 13.54 24.26 5.25
N GLY A 197 12.75 25.12 4.60
CA GLY A 197 12.62 25.18 3.14
C GLY A 197 11.89 23.98 2.53
N LEU A 198 11.05 23.28 3.32
CA LEU A 198 10.30 22.11 2.85
C LEU A 198 8.92 22.49 2.29
N ILE A 199 8.33 23.55 2.81
CA ILE A 199 7.00 24.05 2.41
C ILE A 199 7.07 25.56 2.20
N GLN A 200 6.39 26.07 1.18
CA GLN A 200 6.08 27.49 1.04
C GLN A 200 4.58 27.72 1.19
N ARG A 201 4.18 28.70 2.00
CA ARG A 201 2.77 29.03 2.23
C ARG A 201 2.39 30.33 1.52
N VAL A 202 1.32 30.30 0.75
CA VAL A 202 0.64 31.48 0.21
C VAL A 202 -0.60 31.75 1.06
N GLN A 203 -0.76 33.00 1.51
CA GLN A 203 -1.91 33.45 2.28
C GLN A 203 -2.86 34.19 1.35
N HIS A 204 -4.13 33.82 1.36
CA HIS A 204 -5.16 34.49 0.57
C HIS A 204 -6.03 35.37 1.46
N LYS A 205 -6.48 36.51 0.92
CA LYS A 205 -7.56 37.30 1.49
C LYS A 205 -8.84 37.06 0.69
N THR A 206 -9.96 36.94 1.39
CA THR A 206 -11.30 36.89 0.82
C THR A 206 -11.67 38.28 0.30
N SER A 207 -12.64 38.37 -0.63
CA SER A 207 -13.19 39.66 -1.11
C SER A 207 -13.73 40.56 0.00
N ALA A 208 -14.19 39.98 1.11
CA ALA A 208 -14.63 40.69 2.31
C ALA A 208 -13.47 41.26 3.18
N GLY A 209 -12.20 41.01 2.82
CA GLY A 209 -11.02 41.44 3.57
C GLY A 209 -10.47 40.43 4.59
N ASP A 210 -11.27 39.42 4.95
CA ASP A 210 -10.88 38.33 5.87
C ASP A 210 -9.75 37.44 5.34
N TRP A 211 -9.08 36.74 6.25
CA TRP A 211 -8.06 35.74 5.90
C TRP A 211 -8.69 34.41 5.49
N GLY A 212 -8.47 34.01 4.24
CA GLY A 212 -8.96 32.75 3.70
C GLY A 212 -8.14 31.53 4.13
N ALA A 213 -8.40 30.39 3.48
CA ALA A 213 -7.55 29.21 3.59
C ALA A 213 -6.14 29.52 3.07
N ASN A 214 -5.13 28.87 3.65
CA ASN A 214 -3.75 28.97 3.19
C ASN A 214 -3.50 27.90 2.12
N THR A 215 -2.77 28.26 1.08
CA THR A 215 -2.27 27.33 0.07
C THR A 215 -0.84 26.93 0.40
N TYR A 216 -0.49 25.65 0.26
CA TYR A 216 0.81 25.10 0.62
C TYR A 216 1.49 24.44 -0.58
N HIS A 217 2.65 24.97 -0.97
CA HIS A 217 3.51 24.43 -2.02
C HIS A 217 4.57 23.50 -1.41
N LEU A 218 4.76 22.33 -2.03
CA LEU A 218 5.63 21.25 -1.55
C LEU A 218 6.94 21.12 -2.36
N ASP A 219 7.24 22.08 -3.23
CA ASP A 219 8.36 22.01 -4.16
C ASP A 219 9.72 21.83 -3.46
N GLY A 220 9.91 22.53 -2.35
CA GLY A 220 11.11 22.39 -1.51
C GLY A 220 11.29 20.98 -0.96
N LEU A 221 10.22 20.34 -0.46
CA LEU A 221 10.23 18.94 -0.05
C LEU A 221 10.55 18.00 -1.22
N ILE A 222 9.96 18.24 -2.40
CA ILE A 222 10.18 17.41 -3.59
C ILE A 222 11.65 17.46 -4.02
N GLN A 223 12.27 18.65 -4.05
CA GLN A 223 13.69 18.77 -4.37
C GLN A 223 14.56 18.07 -3.32
N ARG A 224 14.32 18.30 -2.02
CA ARG A 224 15.06 17.62 -0.94
C ARG A 224 14.96 16.09 -1.01
N ILE A 225 13.84 15.53 -1.47
CA ILE A 225 13.72 14.08 -1.67
C ILE A 225 14.54 13.60 -2.88
N LYS A 226 14.60 14.38 -3.97
CA LYS A 226 15.45 14.09 -5.13
C LYS A 226 16.93 14.16 -4.79
N ASP A 227 17.35 15.15 -4.00
CA ASP A 227 18.74 15.29 -3.55
C ASP A 227 19.23 14.07 -2.75
N LEU A 228 18.31 13.37 -2.07
CA LEU A 228 18.59 12.16 -1.28
C LEU A 228 18.56 10.87 -2.10
N GLU A 229 17.95 10.87 -3.29
CA GLU A 229 17.78 9.70 -4.16
C GLU A 229 19.08 8.91 -4.43
N PRO A 230 20.22 9.52 -4.80
CA PRO A 230 21.44 8.77 -5.13
C PRO A 230 21.98 7.94 -3.97
N ASP A 231 21.83 8.40 -2.71
CA ASP A 231 22.26 7.62 -1.55
C ASP A 231 21.45 6.33 -1.39
N PHE A 232 20.14 6.40 -1.67
CA PHE A 232 19.24 5.24 -1.61
C PHE A 232 19.41 4.31 -2.80
N ASP A 233 19.71 4.82 -4.00
CA ASP A 233 20.07 3.97 -5.14
C ASP A 233 21.40 3.25 -4.91
N MET A 234 22.40 3.92 -4.32
CA MET A 234 23.66 3.27 -3.92
C MET A 234 23.47 2.20 -2.84
N GLU A 235 22.59 2.41 -1.85
CA GLU A 235 22.18 1.37 -0.88
C GLU A 235 21.53 0.16 -1.59
N LYS A 236 20.59 0.43 -2.49
CA LYS A 236 19.85 -0.59 -3.26
C LYS A 236 20.78 -1.40 -4.17
N LYS A 237 21.72 -0.75 -4.87
CA LYS A 237 22.75 -1.39 -5.69
C LYS A 237 23.67 -2.29 -4.86
N LYS A 238 24.20 -1.80 -3.72
CA LYS A 238 25.03 -2.60 -2.81
C LYS A 238 24.29 -3.83 -2.29
N ARG A 239 23.04 -3.68 -1.84
CA ARG A 239 22.20 -4.81 -1.40
C ARG A 239 21.89 -5.83 -2.50
N LEU A 240 21.71 -5.38 -3.74
CA LEU A 240 21.50 -6.27 -4.88
C LEU A 240 22.79 -7.04 -5.23
N ALA A 241 23.95 -6.37 -5.21
CA ALA A 241 25.24 -7.00 -5.43
C ALA A 241 25.54 -8.05 -4.35
N GLU A 242 25.32 -7.72 -3.08
CA GLU A 242 25.48 -8.65 -1.97
C GLU A 242 24.57 -9.88 -2.11
N ARG A 243 23.28 -9.66 -2.40
CA ARG A 243 22.34 -10.77 -2.59
C ARG A 243 22.79 -11.69 -3.73
N LYS A 244 23.18 -11.13 -4.88
CA LYS A 244 23.73 -11.91 -6.01
C LYS A 244 25.02 -12.65 -5.62
N ARG A 245 25.90 -12.03 -4.83
CA ARG A 245 27.15 -12.65 -4.34
C ARG A 245 26.87 -13.89 -3.49
N VAL A 246 25.88 -13.82 -2.60
CA VAL A 246 25.46 -14.95 -1.75
C VAL A 246 24.75 -16.03 -2.56
N GLU A 247 23.80 -15.66 -3.42
CA GLU A 247 23.04 -16.57 -4.30
C GLU A 247 23.94 -17.30 -5.32
N THR A 248 25.02 -16.66 -5.79
CA THR A 248 25.90 -17.21 -6.82
C THR A 248 26.97 -18.14 -6.22
N PRO A 249 27.09 -19.41 -6.66
CA PRO A 249 28.16 -20.31 -6.25
C PRO A 249 29.55 -19.73 -6.55
N LYS A 250 30.54 -19.94 -5.68
CA LYS A 250 31.88 -19.31 -5.76
C LYS A 250 32.51 -19.37 -7.17
N GLY A 251 32.44 -20.51 -7.85
CA GLY A 251 33.02 -20.70 -9.19
C GLY A 251 32.30 -20.01 -10.36
N LYS A 252 31.10 -19.42 -10.13
CA LYS A 252 30.34 -18.65 -11.15
C LYS A 252 30.30 -17.15 -10.86
N ARG A 253 31.01 -16.68 -9.83
CA ARG A 253 31.13 -15.25 -9.52
C ARG A 253 32.07 -14.60 -10.53
N SER A 254 31.76 -13.37 -10.96
CA SER A 254 32.77 -12.52 -11.59
C SER A 254 33.96 -12.37 -10.66
N LYS A 255 35.19 -12.45 -11.18
CA LYS A 255 36.36 -12.04 -10.42
C LYS A 255 36.23 -10.54 -10.10
N GLU A 256 36.50 -10.21 -8.84
CA GLU A 256 36.51 -8.86 -8.27
C GLU A 256 37.90 -8.23 -8.44
#